data_AF-A0A7S2DGZ2-F1
#
_entry.id   AF-A0A7S2DGZ2-F1
#
_cell.length_a   1.000
_cell.length_b   1.000
_cell.length_c   1.000
_cell.angle_alpha   90.00
_cell.angle_beta   90.00
_cell.angle_gamma   90.00
#
_symmetry.space_group_name_H-M   'P 1'
#
loop_
_entity.id
_entity.type
_entity.pdbx_description
1 polymer ?
#
loop_
_entity_poly.entity_id
_entity_poly.type
_entity_poly.pdbx_seq_one_letter_code
_entity_poly.pdbx_strand_id
1 'polypeptide(L)'
;YLLVYAEGRKPDMGGEYWVQQLHHLQEGLIIYIFVMTGVILDRSSTLDRSAQGYAGIGVAFALLYQVISYNRFYHRFHWRTMPLKDVKDDHKHEKRPPTRRTYAQPELYDAEPDPQAEDDDSNAGNPSEASPTVGSMLRATCC
;
A
#
# COMPACT_ATOMS: atom_id res chain seq x y z
N TYR A 1 -15.53 10.84 -5.67
CA TYR A 1 -15.72 10.64 -7.12
C TYR A 1 -14.40 10.72 -7.89
N LEU A 2 -13.59 11.76 -7.73
CA LEU A 2 -12.29 11.88 -8.43
C LEU A 2 -11.33 10.69 -8.22
N LEU A 3 -11.28 10.10 -7.03
CA LEU A 3 -10.42 8.94 -6.73
C LEU A 3 -10.68 7.72 -7.64
N VAL A 4 -11.91 7.55 -8.14
CA VAL A 4 -12.30 6.39 -8.97
C VAL A 4 -12.04 6.65 -10.45
N TYR A 5 -12.16 7.90 -10.90
CA TYR A 5 -12.19 8.24 -12.33
C TYR A 5 -10.97 9.02 -12.84
N ALA A 6 -10.22 9.69 -11.95
CA ALA A 6 -9.11 10.56 -12.33
C ALA A 6 -7.74 10.07 -11.83
N GLU A 7 -7.70 9.20 -10.82
CA GLU A 7 -6.44 8.68 -10.28
C GLU A 7 -6.03 7.39 -10.99
N GLY A 8 -4.85 7.38 -11.63
CA GLY A 8 -4.24 6.16 -12.16
C GLY A 8 -3.82 5.22 -11.01
N ARG A 9 -3.80 3.91 -11.26
CA ARG A 9 -3.38 2.90 -10.27
C ARG A 9 -1.94 3.14 -9.85
N LYS A 10 -1.74 3.71 -8.68
CA LYS A 10 -0.45 3.81 -8.00
C LYS A 10 -0.19 2.51 -7.24
N PRO A 11 1.09 2.12 -7.05
CA PRO A 11 1.41 1.01 -6.17
C PRO A 11 0.92 1.30 -4.75
N ASP A 12 0.16 0.36 -4.19
CA ASP A 12 -0.46 0.50 -2.87
C ASP A 12 0.62 0.45 -1.77
N MET A 13 0.82 1.56 -1.05
CA MET A 13 1.75 1.61 0.09
C MET A 13 1.12 1.11 1.40
N GLY A 14 0.13 0.21 1.35
CA GLY A 14 -0.33 -0.56 2.52
C GLY A 14 -0.73 0.23 3.78
N GLY A 15 -1.13 1.50 3.66
CA GLY A 15 -1.54 2.33 4.80
C GLY A 15 -0.43 3.17 5.46
N GLU A 16 0.76 3.29 4.87
CA GLU A 16 1.81 4.17 5.41
C GLU A 16 1.33 5.63 5.58
N TYR A 17 0.57 6.14 4.60
CA TYR A 17 -0.01 7.47 4.65
C TYR A 17 -0.97 7.66 5.83
N TRP A 18 -1.71 6.63 6.21
CA TRP A 18 -2.62 6.69 7.35
C TRP A 18 -1.85 6.90 8.65
N VAL A 19 -0.75 6.15 8.83
CA VAL A 19 0.10 6.29 10.02
C VAL A 19 0.77 7.66 10.03
N GLN A 20 1.24 8.15 8.88
CA GLN A 20 1.80 9.50 8.76
C GLN A 20 0.79 10.59 9.14
N GLN A 21 -0.47 10.45 8.71
CA GLN A 21 -1.55 11.37 9.12
C GLN A 21 -1.80 11.33 10.64
N LEU A 22 -1.76 10.16 11.26
CA LEU A 22 -1.89 10.03 12.72
C LEU A 22 -0.77 10.74 13.47
N HIS A 23 0.47 10.68 12.99
CA HIS A 23 1.59 11.43 13.56
C HIS A 23 1.35 12.94 13.52
N HIS A 24 0.99 13.48 12.35
CA HIS A 24 0.68 14.91 12.22
C HIS A 24 -0.53 15.34 13.07
N LEU A 25 -1.54 14.47 13.24
CA LEU A 25 -2.70 14.77 14.08
C LEU A 25 -2.29 14.89 15.56
N GLN A 26 -1.43 13.99 16.04
CA GLN A 26 -0.91 14.04 17.40
C GLN A 26 -0.06 15.30 17.64
N GLU A 27 0.80 15.67 16.71
CA GLU A 27 1.59 16.91 16.75
C GLU A 27 0.67 18.16 16.73
N GLY A 28 -0.34 18.15 15.87
CA GLY A 28 -1.35 19.22 15.80
C GLY A 28 -2.14 19.36 17.11
N LEU A 29 -2.47 18.26 17.78
CA LEU A 29 -3.15 18.28 19.08
C LEU A 29 -2.28 18.93 20.16
N ILE A 30 -0.97 18.63 20.17
CA ILE A 30 -0.03 19.25 21.12
C ILE A 30 0.00 20.76 20.92
N ILE A 31 0.16 21.22 19.67
CA ILE A 31 0.15 22.66 19.33
C ILE A 31 -1.17 23.30 19.74
N TYR A 32 -2.30 22.64 19.46
CA TYR A 32 -3.62 23.13 19.85
C TYR A 32 -3.74 23.34 21.36
N ILE A 33 -3.31 22.37 22.17
CA ILE A 33 -3.34 22.49 23.63
C ILE A 33 -2.45 23.65 24.10
N PHE A 34 -1.25 23.81 23.53
CA PHE A 34 -0.35 24.94 23.84
C PHE A 34 -1.00 26.29 23.54
N VAL A 35 -1.57 26.46 22.34
CA VAL A 35 -2.25 27.71 21.96
C VAL A 35 -3.45 27.97 22.87
N MET A 36 -4.25 26.94 23.17
CA MET A 36 -5.41 27.09 24.04
C MET A 36 -5.03 27.44 25.48
N THR A 37 -3.89 26.93 25.95
CA THR A 37 -3.28 27.35 27.22
C THR A 37 -3.03 28.86 27.22
N GLY A 38 -2.40 29.36 26.16
CA GLY A 38 -2.10 30.79 25.99
C GLY A 38 -3.36 31.65 26.00
N VAL A 39 -4.41 31.24 25.27
CA VAL A 39 -5.69 31.97 25.21
C VAL A 39 -6.38 32.02 26.59
N ILE A 40 -6.36 30.92 27.34
CA ILE A 40 -6.95 30.87 28.68
C ILE A 40 -6.17 31.76 29.66
N LEU A 41 -4.84 31.78 29.56
CA LEU A 41 -3.99 32.62 30.40
C LEU A 41 -4.19 34.12 30.12
N ASP A 42 -4.30 34.50 28.84
CA ASP A 42 -4.52 35.89 28.44
C ASP A 42 -5.88 36.42 28.92
N ARG A 43 -6.95 35.64 28.73
CA ARG A 43 -8.32 36.00 29.14
C ARG A 43 -8.58 35.96 30.64
N SER A 44 -7.78 35.25 31.42
CA SER A 44 -8.00 35.09 32.87
C SER A 44 -7.36 36.20 33.71
N SER A 45 -6.63 37.13 33.10
CA SER A 45 -6.02 38.28 33.79
C SER A 45 -7.03 39.20 34.50
N THR A 46 -8.32 39.17 34.11
CA THR A 46 -9.40 40.01 34.66
C THR A 46 -10.27 39.34 35.73
N LEU A 47 -10.22 38.02 35.93
CA LEU A 47 -11.09 37.29 36.87
C LEU A 47 -10.24 36.50 37.87
N ASP A 48 -10.27 36.96 39.11
CA ASP A 48 -9.87 36.30 40.37
C ASP A 48 -8.78 35.20 40.27
N ARG A 49 -7.60 35.49 40.82
CA ARG A 49 -6.38 34.65 40.80
C ARG A 49 -6.61 33.18 41.21
N SER A 50 -7.66 32.93 41.98
CA SER A 50 -8.13 31.61 42.42
C SER A 50 -8.56 30.68 41.26
N ALA A 51 -9.32 31.18 40.28
CA ALA A 51 -9.84 30.36 39.18
C ALA A 51 -8.76 29.94 38.17
N GLN A 52 -7.71 30.76 38.05
CA GLN A 52 -6.61 30.56 37.11
C GLN A 52 -5.74 29.33 37.47
N GLY A 53 -5.58 29.04 38.77
CA GLY A 53 -4.84 27.88 39.25
C GLY A 53 -5.45 26.57 38.77
N TYR A 54 -6.78 26.41 38.88
CA TYR A 54 -7.47 25.18 38.47
C TYR A 54 -7.46 24.96 36.95
N ALA A 55 -7.59 26.03 36.16
CA ALA A 55 -7.53 25.94 34.70
C ALA A 55 -6.12 25.59 34.20
N GLY A 56 -5.08 26.20 34.77
CA GLY A 56 -3.69 25.88 34.43
C GLY A 56 -3.30 24.45 34.81
N ILE A 57 -3.74 23.97 35.97
CA ILE A 57 -3.52 22.60 36.42
C ILE A 57 -4.20 21.59 35.47
N GLY A 58 -5.46 21.84 35.08
CA GLY A 58 -6.18 20.96 34.15
C GLY A 58 -5.48 20.82 32.80
N VAL A 59 -4.95 21.93 32.29
CA VAL A 59 -4.21 21.96 31.02
C VAL A 59 -2.85 21.25 31.14
N ALA A 60 -2.15 21.42 32.26
CA ALA A 60 -0.89 20.71 32.52
C ALA A 60 -1.10 19.18 32.56
N PHE A 61 -2.19 18.71 33.19
CA PHE A 61 -2.54 17.29 33.17
C PHE A 61 -2.91 16.79 31.78
N ALA A 62 -3.63 17.59 30.98
CA ALA A 62 -3.97 17.24 29.61
C ALA A 62 -2.72 17.12 28.72
N LEU A 63 -1.76 18.06 28.84
CA LEU A 63 -0.47 17.97 28.15
C LEU A 63 0.34 16.74 28.59
N LEU A 64 0.40 16.49 29.90
CA LEU A 64 1.12 15.33 30.43
C LEU A 64 0.55 14.01 29.88
N TYR A 65 -0.78 13.88 29.90
CA TYR A 65 -1.46 12.72 29.31
C TYR A 65 -1.16 12.59 27.82
N GLN A 66 -1.18 13.70 27.09
CA GLN A 66 -0.92 13.71 25.65
C GLN A 66 0.50 13.24 25.32
N VAL A 67 1.51 13.68 26.08
CA VAL A 67 2.90 13.23 25.91
C VAL A 67 3.06 11.73 26.20
N ILE A 68 2.43 11.23 27.26
CA ILE A 68 2.45 9.80 27.60
C ILE A 68 1.78 8.98 26.49
N SER A 69 0.64 9.44 25.99
CA SER A 69 -0.10 8.81 24.90
C SER A 69 0.73 8.78 23.60
N TYR A 70 1.38 9.89 23.26
CA TYR A 70 2.28 9.99 22.10
C TYR A 70 3.45 9.01 22.19
N ASN A 71 4.11 8.95 23.35
CA ASN A 71 5.24 8.04 23.56
C ASN A 71 4.81 6.57 23.49
N ARG A 72 3.66 6.25 24.07
CA ARG A 72 3.04 4.92 23.98
C ARG A 72 2.70 4.55 22.53
N PHE A 73 2.22 5.51 21.74
CA PHE A 73 1.91 5.28 20.33
C PHE A 73 3.17 4.91 19.54
N TYR A 74 4.26 5.65 19.72
CA TYR A 74 5.53 5.38 19.04
C TYR A 74 6.16 4.03 19.39
N HIS A 75 6.16 3.65 20.67
CA HIS A 75 6.85 2.42 21.08
C HIS A 75 6.01 1.15 20.95
N ARG A 76 4.68 1.26 21.03
CA ARG A 76 3.81 0.07 21.09
C ARG A 76 3.32 -0.37 19.72
N PHE A 77 3.22 0.55 18.76
CA PHE A 77 2.71 0.25 17.41
C PHE A 77 3.87 0.02 16.42
N HIS A 78 4.18 -1.26 16.18
CA HIS A 78 5.11 -1.69 15.15
C HIS A 78 4.36 -1.80 13.81
N TRP A 79 4.24 -0.69 13.09
CA TRP A 79 3.48 -0.63 11.83
C TRP A 79 4.32 -0.92 10.59
N ARG A 80 5.66 -0.74 10.65
CA ARG A 80 6.57 -0.99 9.52
C ARG A 80 6.98 -2.45 9.37
N THR A 81 7.05 -3.17 10.48
CA THR A 81 7.56 -4.54 10.52
C THR A 81 6.44 -5.47 10.92
N MET A 82 6.00 -6.30 9.98
CA MET A 82 5.07 -7.38 10.27
C MET A 82 5.80 -8.46 11.09
N PRO A 83 5.34 -8.80 12.30
CA PRO A 83 5.98 -9.84 13.09
C PRO A 83 5.84 -11.20 12.37
N LEU A 84 6.94 -11.94 12.28
CA LEU A 84 7.02 -13.22 11.54
C LEU A 84 5.99 -14.26 11.99
N LYS A 85 5.51 -14.17 13.24
CA LYS A 85 4.47 -15.05 13.78
C LYS A 85 3.14 -14.93 13.01
N ASP A 86 2.84 -13.74 12.51
CA ASP A 86 1.60 -13.44 11.78
C ASP A 86 1.74 -13.72 10.27
N VAL A 87 2.97 -13.98 9.81
CA VAL A 87 3.30 -14.31 8.41
C VAL A 87 3.23 -15.83 8.15
N LYS A 88 3.06 -16.65 9.19
CA LYS A 88 2.90 -18.09 9.00
C LYS A 88 1.64 -18.32 8.16
N ASP A 89 1.85 -18.91 6.99
CA ASP A 89 0.75 -19.30 6.11
C ASP A 89 -0.17 -20.26 6.85
N ASP A 90 -1.31 -19.75 7.26
CA ASP A 90 -2.47 -20.59 7.46
C ASP A 90 -2.78 -21.16 6.07
N HIS A 91 -2.49 -22.44 5.84
CA HIS A 91 -2.77 -23.18 4.60
C HIS A 91 -4.27 -23.20 4.19
N LYS A 92 -5.09 -22.34 4.79
CA LYS A 92 -6.50 -22.08 4.52
C LYS A 92 -6.76 -21.33 3.22
N HIS A 93 -5.77 -20.62 2.65
CA HIS A 93 -5.97 -19.84 1.44
C HIS A 93 -5.22 -20.46 0.25
N GLU A 94 -5.96 -20.73 -0.84
CA GLU A 94 -5.35 -21.08 -2.13
C GLU A 94 -4.55 -19.89 -2.65
N LYS A 95 -3.22 -20.06 -2.69
CA LYS A 95 -2.33 -19.05 -3.26
C LYS A 95 -2.50 -19.01 -4.76
N ARG A 96 -2.71 -17.82 -5.31
CA ARG A 96 -2.75 -17.61 -6.77
C ARG A 96 -1.40 -18.06 -7.36
N PRO A 97 -1.37 -18.89 -8.42
CA PRO A 97 -0.12 -19.36 -8.98
C PRO A 97 0.71 -18.16 -9.48
N PRO A 98 2.03 -18.15 -9.20
CA PRO A 98 2.89 -17.04 -9.60
C PRO A 98 2.89 -16.93 -11.12
N THR A 99 2.36 -15.82 -11.64
CA THR A 99 2.41 -15.52 -13.07
C THR A 99 3.70 -14.74 -13.35
N ARG A 100 4.53 -15.24 -14.27
CA ARG A 100 5.85 -14.67 -14.62
C ARG A 100 5.80 -13.20 -15.11
N ARG A 101 4.60 -12.67 -15.37
CA ARG A 101 4.34 -11.31 -15.86
C ARG A 101 4.15 -10.26 -14.74
N THR A 102 4.02 -10.64 -13.47
CA THR A 102 3.66 -9.70 -12.39
C THR A 102 4.81 -8.77 -11.98
N TYR A 103 6.06 -9.22 -12.16
CA TYR A 103 7.27 -8.43 -11.95
C TYR A 103 8.26 -8.72 -13.08
N ALA A 104 7.99 -8.17 -14.25
CA ALA A 104 8.91 -8.24 -15.38
C ALA A 104 9.61 -6.88 -15.53
N GLN A 105 10.94 -6.90 -15.62
CA GLN A 105 11.72 -5.70 -15.89
C GLN A 105 11.55 -5.36 -17.38
N PRO A 106 11.09 -4.16 -17.74
CA PRO A 106 10.86 -3.79 -19.14
C PRO A 106 12.13 -3.92 -19.99
N GLU A 107 13.28 -3.55 -19.42
CA GLU A 107 14.60 -3.59 -20.04
C GLU A 107 15.14 -5.01 -20.30
N LEU A 108 14.51 -6.07 -19.79
CA LEU A 108 14.97 -7.44 -20.03
C LEU A 108 14.42 -8.00 -21.36
N TYR A 109 13.44 -7.31 -21.95
CA TYR A 109 12.93 -7.61 -23.29
C TYR A 109 13.65 -6.70 -24.29
N ASP A 110 14.93 -6.97 -24.54
CA ASP A 110 15.65 -6.33 -25.63
C ASP A 110 15.10 -6.85 -26.98
N ALA A 111 14.61 -5.91 -27.78
CA ALA A 111 14.26 -5.97 -29.22
C ALA A 111 13.68 -7.29 -29.75
N GLU A 112 12.35 -7.34 -29.95
CA GLU A 112 11.81 -8.28 -30.92
C GLU A 112 12.46 -8.02 -32.29
N PRO A 113 13.03 -9.04 -32.97
CA PRO A 113 13.39 -8.88 -34.37
C PRO A 113 12.12 -8.58 -35.16
N ASP A 114 12.20 -7.54 -35.99
CA ASP A 114 11.16 -7.07 -36.89
C ASP A 114 10.52 -8.25 -37.65
N PRO A 115 9.19 -8.43 -37.68
CA PRO A 115 8.53 -9.58 -38.30
C PRO A 115 8.60 -9.62 -39.85
N GLN A 116 9.61 -9.01 -40.48
CA GLN A 116 9.76 -8.97 -41.95
C GLN A 116 11.00 -9.72 -42.49
N ALA A 117 11.68 -10.54 -41.69
CA ALA A 117 12.89 -11.25 -42.15
C ALA A 117 12.68 -12.72 -42.58
N GLU A 118 11.47 -13.27 -42.56
CA GLU A 118 11.20 -14.68 -42.92
C GLU A 118 10.19 -14.84 -44.08
N ASP A 119 10.42 -14.23 -45.26
CA ASP A 119 9.52 -14.46 -46.42
C ASP A 119 10.24 -14.49 -47.80
N ASP A 120 11.53 -14.84 -47.88
CA ASP A 120 12.24 -14.81 -49.19
C ASP A 120 13.12 -16.04 -49.51
N ASP A 121 12.72 -17.25 -49.10
CA ASP A 121 13.29 -18.48 -49.68
C ASP A 121 12.23 -19.57 -49.87
N SER A 122 11.20 -19.24 -50.65
CA SER A 122 10.37 -20.24 -51.32
C SER A 122 10.60 -20.12 -52.82
N ASN A 123 11.44 -21.00 -53.39
CA ASN A 123 11.21 -21.66 -54.71
C ASN A 123 12.47 -22.37 -55.23
N ALA A 124 12.68 -23.63 -54.84
CA ALA A 124 13.34 -24.61 -55.71
C ALA A 124 12.89 -26.05 -55.37
N GLY A 125 11.93 -26.56 -56.15
CA GLY A 125 11.89 -27.98 -56.53
C GLY A 125 11.09 -28.95 -55.64
N ASN A 126 9.83 -29.17 -56.01
CA ASN A 126 9.08 -30.43 -55.79
C ASN A 126 9.58 -31.50 -56.83
N PRO A 127 9.21 -32.82 -56.81
CA PRO A 127 8.26 -33.53 -55.94
C PRO A 127 8.61 -35.02 -55.57
N SER A 128 7.66 -35.63 -54.84
CA SER A 128 7.27 -37.06 -54.78
C SER A 128 8.02 -38.02 -53.83
N GLU A 129 7.30 -38.49 -52.79
CA GLU A 129 7.02 -39.93 -52.58
C GLU A 129 5.87 -40.12 -51.57
N ALA A 130 5.21 -41.27 -51.67
CA ALA A 130 3.83 -41.55 -51.30
C ALA A 130 3.58 -41.98 -49.83
N SER A 131 2.33 -41.73 -49.36
CA SER A 131 1.38 -42.52 -48.51
C SER A 131 1.81 -43.87 -47.85
N PRO A 132 1.02 -44.48 -46.90
CA PRO A 132 -0.20 -44.02 -46.21
C PRO A 132 -0.36 -44.41 -44.70
N THR A 133 -1.44 -43.90 -44.07
CA THR A 133 -2.33 -44.49 -43.03
C THR A 133 -1.78 -45.12 -41.73
N VAL A 134 -2.25 -44.63 -40.58
CA VAL A 134 -3.07 -45.27 -39.49
C VAL A 134 -3.28 -44.14 -38.46
N GLY A 135 -4.44 -43.74 -37.95
CA GLY A 135 -5.74 -44.35 -37.73
C GLY A 135 -6.24 -43.86 -36.35
N SER A 136 -7.54 -43.54 -36.24
CA SER A 136 -8.33 -43.57 -34.99
C SER A 136 -7.91 -42.61 -33.84
N MET A 137 -8.75 -41.89 -33.10
CA MET A 137 -10.19 -41.84 -32.88
C MET A 137 -10.38 -40.79 -31.75
N LEU A 138 -11.50 -40.04 -31.79
CA LEU A 138 -12.38 -39.69 -30.65
C LEU A 138 -11.73 -38.99 -29.41
N ARG A 139 -12.22 -37.87 -28.86
CA ARG A 139 -13.62 -37.44 -28.69
C ARG A 139 -13.65 -36.00 -28.16
N ALA A 140 -14.69 -35.29 -28.57
CA ALA A 140 -15.14 -34.00 -28.08
C ALA A 140 -15.83 -34.09 -26.70
N THR A 141 -16.41 -32.94 -26.29
CA THR A 141 -17.25 -32.59 -25.11
C THR A 141 -16.45 -32.11 -23.89
N CYS A 142 -16.47 -30.84 -23.45
CA CYS A 142 -17.43 -29.73 -23.58
C CYS A 142 -18.84 -30.07 -23.11
N CYS A 143 -19.10 -29.81 -21.83
CA CYS A 143 -20.23 -29.06 -21.26
C CYS A 143 -19.77 -28.47 -19.93
#